data_AF-A0A8T6VN06-F1
#
_entry.id   AF-A0A8T6VN06-F1
#
_cell.length_a   1.000
_cell.length_b   1.000
_cell.length_c   1.000
_cell.angle_alpha   90.00
_cell.angle_beta   90.00
_cell.angle_gamma   90.00
#
_symmetry.space_group_name_H-M   'P 1'
#
loop_
_entity.id
_entity.type
_entity.pdbx_description
1 polymer ?
#
loop_
_entity_poly.entity_id
_entity_poly.type
_entity_poly.pdbx_seq_one_letter_code
_entity_poly.pdbx_strand_id
1 'polypeptide(L)' 'KGVTDAKIICVDLDDQKLEKAKEIGADYIFNSKDSDVAKKIMSTCNDKG' A
#
# COMPACT_ATOMS: atom_id res chain seq x y z
N LYS A 1 -18.01 6.51 15.32
CA LYS A 1 -16.80 5.74 14.95
C LYS A 1 -16.63 5.91 13.44
N GLY A 2 -15.91 6.93 12.99
CA GLY A 2 -15.75 7.20 11.55
C GLY A 2 -14.58 6.39 11.01
N VAL A 3 -14.76 5.09 10.87
CA VAL A 3 -13.85 4.28 10.05
C VAL A 3 -14.62 4.06 8.76
N THR A 4 -14.29 4.84 7.75
CA THR A 4 -14.68 4.52 6.38
C THR A 4 -14.05 3.17 6.02
N ASP A 5 -14.69 2.36 5.18
CA ASP A 5 -14.09 1.14 4.59
C ASP A 5 -12.95 1.47 3.60
N ALA A 6 -12.05 2.35 4.02
CA ALA A 6 -10.91 2.80 3.26
C ALA A 6 -9.85 1.70 3.28
N LYS A 7 -9.35 1.37 2.10
CA LYS A 7 -8.21 0.50 1.96
C LYS A 7 -6.93 1.28 2.23
N ILE A 8 -6.05 0.74 3.05
CA ILE A 8 -4.77 1.35 3.42
C ILE A 8 -3.67 0.75 2.52
N ILE A 9 -2.93 1.63 1.85
CA ILE A 9 -1.75 1.27 1.05
C ILE A 9 -0.51 1.85 1.73
N CYS A 10 0.48 1.00 2.02
CA CYS A 10 1.76 1.44 2.54
C CYS A 10 2.87 1.26 1.49
N VAL A 11 3.71 2.28 1.35
CA VAL A 11 4.81 2.32 0.39
C VAL A 11 6.07 2.79 1.09
N ASP A 12 7.12 1.96 1.07
CA ASP A 12 8.43 2.25 1.66
C ASP A 12 9.50 1.47 0.89
N LEU A 13 10.78 1.79 1.10
CA LEU A 13 11.92 1.11 0.48
C LEU A 13 12.39 -0.12 1.26
N ASP A 14 11.98 -0.22 2.52
CA ASP A 14 12.39 -1.25 3.47
C ASP A 14 11.30 -2.32 3.65
N ASP A 15 11.61 -3.55 3.24
CA ASP A 15 10.70 -4.68 3.33
C ASP A 15 10.28 -4.99 4.78
N GLN A 16 11.14 -4.74 5.77
CA GLN A 16 10.79 -4.99 7.17
C GLN A 16 9.67 -4.07 7.66
N LYS A 17 9.68 -2.81 7.22
CA LYS A 17 8.62 -1.86 7.54
C LYS A 17 7.32 -2.21 6.83
N LEU A 18 7.40 -2.69 5.59
CA LEU A 18 6.24 -3.14 4.82
C LEU A 18 5.58 -4.36 5.44
N GLU A 19 6.35 -5.38 5.81
CA GLU A 19 5.82 -6.55 6.52
C GLU A 19 5.17 -6.12 7.84
N LYS A 20 5.80 -5.19 8.58
CA LYS A 20 5.19 -4.66 9.80
C LYS A 20 3.87 -3.92 9.53
N ALA A 21 3.80 -3.14 8.46
CA ALA A 21 2.59 -2.44 8.04
C ALA A 21 1.44 -3.42 7.76
N LYS A 22 1.74 -4.55 7.13
CA LYS A 22 0.77 -5.63 6.87
C LYS A 22 0.26 -6.27 8.16
N GLU A 23 1.15 -6.51 9.14
CA GLU A 23 0.77 -7.04 10.45
C GLU A 23 -0.19 -6.11 11.23
N ILE A 24 -0.02 -4.79 11.10
CA ILE A 24 -0.81 -3.80 11.85
C ILE A 24 -2.09 -3.35 11.13
N GLY A 25 -2.37 -3.85 9.92
CA GLY A 25 -3.64 -3.65 9.23
C GLY A 25 -3.59 -2.88 7.91
N ALA A 26 -2.44 -2.78 7.24
CA ALA A 26 -2.40 -2.33 5.85
C ALA A 26 -3.02 -3.38 4.92
N ASP A 27 -3.92 -2.96 4.02
CA ASP A 27 -4.54 -3.83 3.01
C ASP A 27 -3.56 -4.18 1.88
N TYR A 28 -2.68 -3.25 1.52
CA TYR A 28 -1.67 -3.43 0.49
C TYR A 28 -0.32 -2.84 0.91
N ILE A 29 0.76 -3.51 0.50
CA ILE A 29 2.13 -3.08 0.73
C ILE A 29 2.88 -3.08 -0.60
N PHE A 30 3.66 -2.03 -0.86
CA PHE A 30 4.48 -1.93 -2.06
C PHE A 30 5.89 -1.41 -1.74
N ASN A 31 6.91 -2.01 -2.35
CA ASN A 31 8.27 -1.51 -2.22
C ASN A 31 8.54 -0.41 -3.27
N SER A 32 8.98 0.77 -2.84
CA SER A 32 9.27 1.90 -3.73
C SER A 32 10.50 1.70 -4.62
N LYS A 33 11.31 0.67 -4.38
CA LYS A 33 12.42 0.25 -5.26
C LYS A 33 11.90 -0.42 -6.54
N ASP A 34 10.65 -0.85 -6.56
CA ASP A 34 10.00 -1.36 -7.75
C ASP A 34 9.69 -0.21 -8.72
N SER A 35 10.29 -0.26 -9.91
CA SER A 35 10.10 0.77 -10.94
C SER A 35 8.65 0.90 -11.42
N ASP A 36 7.82 -0.13 -11.25
CA ASP A 36 6.41 -0.13 -11.63
C ASP A 36 5.47 0.14 -10.44
N VAL A 37 6.00 0.53 -9.27
CA VAL A 37 5.20 0.73 -8.05
C VAL A 37 4.02 1.67 -8.26
N ALA A 38 4.21 2.77 -9.00
CA ALA A 38 3.15 3.72 -9.29
C ALA A 38 2.01 3.09 -10.09
N LYS A 39 2.33 2.27 -11.10
CA LYS A 39 1.32 1.55 -11.90
C LYS A 39 0.55 0.55 -11.05
N LYS A 40 1.24 -0.14 -10.14
CA LYS A 40 0.61 -1.10 -9.22
C LYS A 40 -0.37 -0.42 -8.26
N ILE A 41 0.01 0.74 -7.72
CA ILE A 41 -0.88 1.55 -6.86
C ILE A 41 -2.10 2.02 -7.65
N MET A 42 -1.91 2.59 -8.85
CA MET A 42 -3.01 3.03 -9.71
C MET A 42 -3.99 1.90 -10.03
N SER A 43 -3.47 0.73 -10.45
CA SER A 43 -4.29 -0.44 -10.73
C SER A 43 -5.05 -0.92 -9.49
N THR A 44 -4.43 -0.86 -8.31
CA THR A 44 -5.07 -1.21 -7.03
C THR A 44 -6.19 -0.23 -6.67
N CYS A 45 -6.02 1.05 -7.01
CA CYS A 45 -7.01 2.10 -6.83
C CYS A 45 -8.06 2.17 -7.97
N ASN A 46 -8.12 1.17 -8.86
CA ASN A 46 -9.02 1.15 -10.01
C ASN A 46 -8.86 2.42 -10.89
N ASP A 47 -7.61 2.83 -11.08
CA ASP A 47 -7.17 4.04 -11.79
C ASP A 47 -7.69 5.37 -11.22
N LYS A 48 -8.12 5.37 -9.96
CA LYS A 48 -8.58 6.56 -9.21
C LYS A 48 -7.59 7.02 -8.12
N GLY A 49 -6.36 6.51 -8.19
CA GLY A 49 -5.28 6.76 -7.22
C GLY A 49 -4.61 8.10 -7.37
#